data_AF-A0A925BLJ1-F1
#
_entry.id   AF-A0A925BLJ1-F1
#
_cell.length_a   1.000
_cell.length_b   1.000
_cell.length_c   1.000
_cell.angle_alpha   90.00
_cell.angle_beta   90.00
_cell.angle_gamma   90.00
#
_symmetry.space_group_name_H-M   'P 1'
#
loop_
_entity.id
_entity.type
_entity.pdbx_description
1 polymer ?
#
loop_
_entity_poly.entity_id
_entity_poly.type
_entity_poly.pdbx_seq_one_letter_code
_entity_poly.pdbx_strand_id
1 'polypeptide(L)'
;MSAKPTLKTASLGPALAQTADFDLLDEELAQDVESALATALRAGAVFVDGATPLAIFRQSLAAAIGRIHEDGRAALFLRFLQDGPYEGKGDIPPELQGQRLTDPETATVIGFIYSHMVNCFKGAITEMFATAPCLQILRKLQAEQRLPQTARLYVGDAVWTDSPKSRAFAKGADLHILVEQSLPPEPPTVVVAGVVEVKSYFQSPKLLRRQLDQHVSRARVGLRVGDVVYAPSQISIGLEPDMSAVQIGVLPARWTLPRAFRFDQTDHGKFLRVEPAVPPRSAATWERPGPWEWQVTLRWSKEALDSAAYEMTFWFMEKVGEALYSDGMPSYWAEMTPAEAGRNAAKMMLYYALLRCRSAKQDQQAIALYNSYGFGTALGMSFRNPEGKREMLWPQDLDEILVDGVTRSGCRIV
;
A
#
# COMPACT_ATOMS: atom_id res chain seq x y z
N MET A 1 32.11 16.66 -18.85
CA MET A 1 31.37 15.74 -17.96
C MET A 1 30.73 16.57 -16.87
N SER A 2 29.47 16.97 -17.04
CA SER A 2 28.73 17.68 -16.00
C SER A 2 28.43 16.68 -14.87
N ALA A 3 28.59 17.10 -13.62
CA ALA A 3 28.29 16.24 -12.48
C ALA A 3 26.81 15.80 -12.57
N LYS A 4 26.57 14.48 -12.66
CA LYS A 4 25.20 13.94 -12.60
C LYS A 4 24.59 14.42 -11.26
N PRO A 5 23.37 14.99 -11.26
CA PRO A 5 22.74 15.43 -10.02
C PRO A 5 22.59 14.21 -9.10
N THR A 6 23.39 14.16 -8.05
CA THR A 6 23.13 13.31 -6.88
C THR A 6 21.88 13.88 -6.23
N LEU A 7 20.70 13.40 -6.62
CA LEU A 7 19.49 13.72 -5.87
C LEU A 7 19.73 13.30 -4.42
N LYS A 8 19.61 14.26 -3.50
CA LYS A 8 19.39 13.98 -2.09
C LYS A 8 17.95 13.46 -1.93
N THR A 9 17.64 12.29 -2.51
CA THR A 9 16.30 11.68 -2.49
C THR A 9 15.81 11.34 -1.10
N ALA A 10 16.73 11.15 -0.15
CA ALA A 10 16.38 10.88 1.25
C ALA A 10 15.51 11.98 1.89
N SER A 11 15.57 13.24 1.42
CA SER A 11 14.74 14.33 1.93
C SER A 11 13.38 14.49 1.21
N LEU A 12 13.11 13.73 0.15
CA LEU A 12 11.86 13.87 -0.61
C LEU A 12 10.66 13.23 0.08
N GLY A 13 10.84 12.16 0.87
CA GLY A 13 9.71 11.37 1.38
C GLY A 13 8.66 12.17 2.17
N PRO A 14 9.04 12.84 3.28
CA PRO A 14 8.12 13.67 4.04
C PRO A 14 7.56 14.84 3.23
N ALA A 15 8.37 15.51 2.40
CA ALA A 15 7.94 16.65 1.59
C ALA A 15 6.90 16.25 0.53
N LEU A 16 7.12 15.11 -0.15
CA LEU A 16 6.19 14.57 -1.13
C LEU A 16 4.85 14.21 -0.49
N ALA A 17 4.89 13.51 0.65
CA ALA A 17 3.66 13.14 1.35
C ALA A 17 2.82 14.36 1.76
N GLN A 18 3.44 15.51 2.06
CA GLN A 18 2.70 16.74 2.40
C GLN A 18 1.93 17.35 1.23
N THR A 19 2.29 17.02 -0.01
CA THR A 19 1.56 17.45 -1.21
C THR A 19 0.37 16.55 -1.55
N ALA A 20 0.25 15.38 -0.91
CA ALA A 20 -0.80 14.44 -1.20
C ALA A 20 -2.14 14.88 -0.59
N ASP A 21 -3.23 14.55 -1.27
CA ASP A 21 -4.59 14.66 -0.75
C ASP A 21 -5.31 13.33 -0.96
N PHE A 22 -6.55 13.23 -0.45
CA PHE A 22 -7.41 12.08 -0.67
C PHE A 22 -7.75 11.86 -2.16
N ASP A 23 -7.60 12.88 -3.01
CA ASP A 23 -7.72 12.80 -4.48
C ASP A 23 -6.72 11.82 -5.13
N LEU A 24 -5.73 11.35 -4.38
CA LEU A 24 -4.85 10.26 -4.79
C LEU A 24 -5.58 8.91 -4.91
N LEU A 25 -6.77 8.80 -4.33
CA LEU A 25 -7.60 7.62 -4.30
C LEU A 25 -8.86 7.85 -5.15
N ASP A 26 -9.49 6.75 -5.58
CA ASP A 26 -10.83 6.81 -6.16
C ASP A 26 -11.81 7.47 -5.18
N GLU A 27 -12.75 8.28 -5.68
CA GLU A 27 -13.60 9.18 -4.88
C GLU A 27 -14.34 8.45 -3.73
N GLU A 28 -14.95 7.28 -3.99
CA GLU A 28 -15.68 6.55 -2.95
C GLU A 28 -14.72 5.95 -1.91
N LEU A 29 -13.54 5.49 -2.37
CA LEU A 29 -12.49 4.95 -1.52
C LEU A 29 -11.88 6.05 -0.64
N ALA A 30 -11.63 7.22 -1.21
CA ALA A 30 -11.14 8.43 -0.57
C ALA A 30 -12.06 8.85 0.60
N GLN A 31 -13.35 9.00 0.31
CA GLN A 31 -14.38 9.37 1.29
C GLN A 31 -14.44 8.37 2.45
N ASP A 32 -14.33 7.07 2.17
CA ASP A 32 -14.33 6.07 3.22
C ASP A 32 -13.07 6.11 4.10
N VAL A 33 -11.89 6.31 3.52
CA VAL A 33 -10.65 6.46 4.31
C VAL A 33 -10.79 7.66 5.23
N GLU A 34 -11.20 8.81 4.67
CA GLU A 34 -11.40 10.03 5.45
C GLU A 34 -12.42 9.80 6.58
N SER A 35 -13.58 9.22 6.26
CA SER A 35 -14.65 8.92 7.22
C SER A 35 -14.20 7.95 8.31
N ALA A 36 -13.44 6.90 7.96
CA ALA A 36 -12.91 5.93 8.90
C ALA A 36 -11.94 6.58 9.89
N LEU A 37 -11.01 7.40 9.39
CA LEU A 37 -10.04 8.14 10.21
C LEU A 37 -10.72 9.20 11.07
N ALA A 38 -11.68 9.95 10.53
CA ALA A 38 -12.44 10.97 11.26
C ALA A 38 -13.24 10.34 12.40
N THR A 39 -13.88 9.19 12.14
CA THR A 39 -14.60 8.43 13.16
C THR A 39 -13.66 7.91 14.23
N ALA A 40 -12.50 7.39 13.85
CA ALA A 40 -11.48 6.92 14.79
C ALA A 40 -10.97 8.03 15.71
N LEU A 41 -10.62 9.18 15.13
CA LEU A 41 -10.17 10.36 15.86
C LEU A 41 -11.22 10.86 16.86
N ARG A 42 -12.47 11.06 16.42
CA ARG A 42 -13.57 11.51 17.30
C ARG A 42 -13.81 10.56 18.47
N ALA A 43 -13.57 9.27 18.26
CA ALA A 43 -13.72 8.26 19.30
C ALA A 43 -12.45 8.06 20.15
N GLY A 44 -11.42 8.89 19.98
CA GLY A 44 -10.23 8.90 20.83
C GLY A 44 -9.21 7.81 20.52
N ALA A 45 -9.23 7.23 19.31
CA ALA A 45 -8.11 6.40 18.83
C ALA A 45 -6.81 7.21 18.83
N VAL A 46 -5.68 6.54 19.09
CA VAL A 46 -4.36 7.14 19.19
C VAL A 46 -3.57 6.84 17.92
N PHE A 47 -3.10 7.90 17.27
CA PHE A 47 -2.18 7.87 16.15
C PHE A 47 -0.85 8.51 16.60
N VAL A 48 0.26 8.22 15.92
CA VAL A 48 1.59 8.77 16.28
C VAL A 48 1.58 10.28 16.22
N ASP A 49 1.25 10.86 15.07
CA ASP A 49 1.10 12.30 14.90
C ASP A 49 -0.02 12.59 13.91
N GLY A 50 -1.01 13.38 14.30
CA GLY A 50 -2.08 13.77 13.40
C GLY A 50 -3.35 14.15 14.13
N ALA A 51 -3.72 15.43 14.01
CA ALA A 51 -4.96 15.94 14.58
C ALA A 51 -6.16 15.83 13.61
N THR A 52 -5.91 15.49 12.34
CA THR A 52 -6.92 15.45 11.28
C THR A 52 -6.78 14.18 10.44
N PRO A 53 -7.85 13.72 9.77
CA PRO A 53 -7.80 12.59 8.84
C PRO A 53 -6.70 12.73 7.79
N LEU A 54 -6.60 13.91 7.18
CA LEU A 54 -5.59 14.20 6.15
C LEU A 54 -4.17 14.13 6.71
N ALA A 55 -3.93 14.62 7.93
CA ALA A 55 -2.62 14.52 8.56
C ALA A 55 -2.21 13.05 8.79
N ILE A 56 -3.13 12.20 9.25
CA ILE A 56 -2.89 10.77 9.44
C ILE A 56 -2.64 10.06 8.10
N PHE A 57 -3.41 10.40 7.06
CA PHE A 57 -3.23 9.87 5.72
C PHE A 57 -1.82 10.20 5.19
N ARG A 58 -1.42 11.47 5.28
CA ARG A 58 -0.08 11.93 4.87
C ARG A 58 1.03 11.29 5.69
N GLN A 59 0.85 11.09 7.00
CA GLN A 59 1.83 10.40 7.83
C GLN A 59 1.99 8.93 7.40
N SER A 60 0.88 8.23 7.18
CA SER A 60 0.88 6.84 6.71
C SER A 60 1.55 6.70 5.35
N LEU A 61 1.31 7.67 4.46
CA LEU A 61 1.97 7.79 3.16
C LEU A 61 3.48 8.05 3.31
N ALA A 62 3.88 8.98 4.17
CA ALA A 62 5.29 9.28 4.43
C ALA A 62 6.04 8.06 4.96
N ALA A 63 5.43 7.28 5.87
CA ALA A 63 5.99 6.04 6.38
C ALA A 63 6.14 4.98 5.27
N ALA A 64 5.15 4.85 4.38
CA ALA A 64 5.24 3.96 3.22
C ALA A 64 6.38 4.35 2.27
N ILE A 65 6.53 5.66 1.98
CA ILE A 65 7.65 6.16 1.15
C ILE A 65 8.99 5.95 1.84
N GLY A 66 9.07 6.17 3.17
CA GLY A 66 10.26 5.88 3.96
C GLY A 66 10.74 4.44 3.79
N ARG A 67 9.83 3.46 3.91
CA ARG A 67 10.13 2.03 3.68
C ARG A 67 10.56 1.72 2.24
N ILE A 68 10.10 2.50 1.26
CA ILE A 68 10.56 2.36 -0.13
C ILE A 68 12.00 2.87 -0.25
N HIS A 69 12.34 3.99 0.38
CA HIS A 69 13.68 4.58 0.34
C HIS A 69 14.73 3.79 1.13
N GLU A 70 14.35 3.21 2.27
CA GLU A 70 15.25 2.39 3.11
C GLU A 70 15.63 1.06 2.43
N ASP A 71 14.89 0.63 1.41
CA ASP A 71 15.23 -0.56 0.65
C ASP A 71 16.44 -0.30 -0.25
N GLY A 72 17.43 -1.20 -0.22
CA GLY A 72 18.65 -1.08 -1.03
C GLY A 72 18.41 -0.99 -2.55
N ARG A 73 17.22 -1.32 -3.03
CA ARG A 73 16.83 -1.22 -4.45
C ARG A 73 16.30 0.17 -4.84
N ALA A 74 16.08 1.08 -3.89
CA ALA A 74 15.59 2.44 -4.17
C ALA A 74 16.50 3.20 -5.15
N ALA A 75 17.82 3.12 -4.97
CA ALA A 75 18.79 3.75 -5.87
C ALA A 75 18.68 3.21 -7.31
N LEU A 76 18.39 1.92 -7.46
CA LEU A 76 18.22 1.29 -8.76
C LEU A 76 16.89 1.72 -9.42
N PHE A 77 15.84 1.91 -8.64
CA PHE A 77 14.58 2.48 -9.12
C PHE A 77 14.75 3.92 -9.63
N LEU A 78 15.56 4.75 -8.96
CA LEU A 78 15.88 6.09 -9.46
C LEU A 78 16.60 6.04 -10.81
N ARG A 79 17.61 5.16 -10.93
CA ARG A 79 18.28 4.93 -12.21
C ARG A 79 17.31 4.40 -13.26
N PHE A 80 16.34 3.57 -12.90
CA PHE A 80 15.34 3.11 -13.86
C PHE A 80 14.53 4.25 -14.47
N LEU A 81 14.12 5.25 -13.68
CA LEU A 81 13.40 6.42 -14.20
C LEU A 81 14.29 7.41 -14.98
N GLN A 82 15.57 7.52 -14.59
CA GLN A 82 16.51 8.47 -15.17
C GLN A 82 17.24 7.92 -16.41
N ASP A 83 17.87 6.76 -16.25
CA ASP A 83 18.76 6.13 -17.24
C ASP A 83 17.98 5.14 -18.12
N GLY A 84 17.01 4.42 -17.55
CA GLY A 84 16.17 3.48 -18.28
C GLY A 84 16.82 2.13 -18.64
N PRO A 85 16.02 1.09 -18.94
CA PRO A 85 16.53 -0.12 -19.58
C PRO A 85 17.10 0.20 -20.97
N TYR A 86 18.06 -0.61 -21.43
CA TYR A 86 18.51 -0.52 -22.82
C TYR A 86 17.37 -0.86 -23.79
N GLU A 87 17.09 0.06 -24.71
CA GLU A 87 15.97 0.01 -25.66
C GLU A 87 16.24 -0.93 -26.86
N GLY A 88 17.50 -1.26 -27.12
CA GLY A 88 17.91 -2.10 -28.25
C GLY A 88 17.77 -3.60 -28.01
N LYS A 89 17.89 -4.37 -29.10
CA LYS A 89 18.02 -5.84 -29.04
C LYS A 89 19.45 -6.23 -28.69
N GLY A 90 19.62 -7.37 -28.01
CA GLY A 90 20.93 -7.93 -27.70
C GLY A 90 21.64 -7.24 -26.54
N ASP A 91 22.96 -7.35 -26.49
CA ASP A 91 23.78 -6.78 -25.42
C ASP A 91 23.87 -5.25 -25.50
N ILE A 92 24.14 -4.63 -24.35
CA ILE A 92 24.34 -3.18 -24.27
C ILE A 92 25.68 -2.83 -24.92
N PRO A 93 25.70 -1.96 -25.95
CA PRO A 93 26.93 -1.49 -26.58
C PRO A 93 27.90 -0.92 -25.54
N PRO A 94 29.23 -1.15 -25.68
CA PRO A 94 30.23 -0.70 -24.71
C PRO A 94 30.11 0.78 -24.32
N GLU A 95 29.76 1.65 -25.26
CA GLU A 95 29.56 3.08 -25.06
C GLU A 95 28.35 3.44 -24.19
N LEU A 96 27.35 2.56 -24.10
CA LEU A 96 26.14 2.73 -23.27
C LEU A 96 26.23 1.99 -21.92
N GLN A 97 27.30 1.22 -21.69
CA GLN A 97 27.49 0.53 -20.41
C GLN A 97 27.63 1.53 -19.27
N GLY A 98 26.88 1.29 -18.18
CA GLY A 98 26.78 2.22 -17.06
C GLY A 98 25.86 3.43 -17.30
N GLN A 99 25.36 3.63 -18.53
CA GLN A 99 24.38 4.67 -18.89
C GLN A 99 22.96 4.11 -19.03
N ARG A 100 22.82 2.79 -19.18
CA ARG A 100 21.55 2.07 -19.21
C ARG A 100 21.53 0.97 -18.16
N LEU A 101 20.34 0.55 -17.75
CA LEU A 101 20.16 -0.61 -16.89
C LEU A 101 20.36 -1.89 -17.70
N THR A 102 21.10 -2.82 -17.10
CA THR A 102 21.22 -4.20 -17.55
C THR A 102 19.91 -4.97 -17.33
N ASP A 103 19.75 -6.13 -17.95
CA ASP A 103 18.54 -6.94 -17.78
C ASP A 103 18.36 -7.44 -16.33
N PRO A 104 19.40 -7.89 -15.60
CA PRO A 104 19.26 -8.23 -14.19
C PRO A 104 18.84 -7.04 -13.32
N GLU A 105 19.38 -5.85 -13.60
CA GLU A 105 18.97 -4.61 -12.92
C GLU A 105 17.50 -4.28 -13.22
N THR A 106 17.12 -4.33 -14.50
CA THR A 106 15.74 -4.10 -14.96
C THR A 106 14.76 -5.06 -14.27
N ALA A 107 15.08 -6.35 -14.27
CA ALA A 107 14.27 -7.36 -13.58
C ALA A 107 14.16 -7.12 -12.07
N THR A 108 15.24 -6.64 -11.44
CA THR A 108 15.25 -6.30 -10.02
C THR A 108 14.31 -5.13 -9.73
N VAL A 109 14.31 -4.09 -10.57
CA VAL A 109 13.42 -2.93 -10.42
C VAL A 109 11.96 -3.29 -10.68
N ILE A 110 11.68 -4.08 -11.72
CA ILE A 110 10.31 -4.57 -11.98
C ILE A 110 9.77 -5.36 -10.78
N GLY A 111 10.58 -6.27 -10.23
CA GLY A 111 10.23 -7.01 -9.02
C GLY A 111 10.02 -6.10 -7.80
N PHE A 112 10.85 -5.07 -7.66
CA PHE A 112 10.77 -4.07 -6.59
C PHE A 112 9.47 -3.25 -6.67
N ILE A 113 9.14 -2.71 -7.84
CA ILE A 113 7.90 -1.95 -8.06
C ILE A 113 6.68 -2.84 -7.81
N TYR A 114 6.58 -3.96 -8.55
CA TYR A 114 5.41 -4.85 -8.51
C TYR A 114 5.14 -5.43 -7.12
N SER A 115 6.19 -5.64 -6.32
CA SER A 115 6.07 -6.30 -5.02
C SER A 115 6.23 -5.31 -3.87
N HIS A 116 7.38 -4.67 -3.72
CA HIS A 116 7.69 -3.88 -2.52
C HIS A 116 6.93 -2.57 -2.47
N MET A 117 7.02 -1.75 -3.52
CA MET A 117 6.40 -0.42 -3.56
C MET A 117 4.87 -0.52 -3.45
N VAL A 118 4.26 -1.34 -4.31
CA VAL A 118 2.81 -1.59 -4.29
C VAL A 118 2.36 -2.10 -2.92
N ASN A 119 3.06 -3.05 -2.31
CA ASN A 119 2.65 -3.57 -1.00
C ASN A 119 2.84 -2.55 0.15
N CYS A 120 3.82 -1.63 0.05
CA CYS A 120 3.99 -0.57 1.04
C CYS A 120 2.77 0.36 1.09
N PHE A 121 2.29 0.83 -0.07
CA PHE A 121 1.10 1.68 -0.14
C PHE A 121 -0.17 0.91 0.20
N LYS A 122 -0.31 -0.32 -0.33
CA LYS A 122 -1.47 -1.16 -0.06
C LYS A 122 -1.63 -1.46 1.43
N GLY A 123 -0.53 -1.78 2.12
CA GLY A 123 -0.52 -2.00 3.56
C GLY A 123 -1.03 -0.77 4.32
N ALA A 124 -0.48 0.41 3.99
CA ALA A 124 -0.86 1.67 4.63
C ALA A 124 -2.37 1.97 4.49
N ILE A 125 -2.94 1.85 3.28
CA ILE A 125 -4.38 2.05 3.07
C ILE A 125 -5.22 1.03 3.86
N THR A 126 -4.81 -0.24 3.85
CA THR A 126 -5.57 -1.30 4.50
C THR A 126 -5.59 -1.11 6.02
N GLU A 127 -4.48 -0.67 6.63
CA GLU A 127 -4.41 -0.33 8.06
C GLU A 127 -5.37 0.82 8.42
N MET A 128 -5.45 1.87 7.58
CA MET A 128 -6.40 2.97 7.81
C MET A 128 -7.85 2.47 7.79
N PHE A 129 -8.23 1.62 6.84
CA PHE A 129 -9.57 1.01 6.79
C PHE A 129 -9.87 0.09 7.97
N ALA A 130 -8.87 -0.59 8.51
CA ALA A 130 -9.05 -1.47 9.65
C ALA A 130 -9.48 -0.72 10.93
N THR A 131 -9.16 0.58 11.02
CA THR A 131 -9.33 1.36 12.25
C THR A 131 -10.79 1.44 12.71
N ALA A 132 -11.71 1.83 11.81
CA ALA A 132 -13.13 2.00 12.16
C ALA A 132 -13.82 0.70 12.64
N PRO A 133 -13.75 -0.44 11.93
CA PRO A 133 -14.37 -1.68 12.43
C PRO A 133 -13.69 -2.20 13.71
N CYS A 134 -12.38 -2.04 13.88
CA CYS A 134 -11.71 -2.43 15.13
C CYS A 134 -12.16 -1.57 16.32
N LEU A 135 -12.39 -0.28 16.09
CA LEU A 135 -12.95 0.61 17.09
C LEU A 135 -14.39 0.23 17.44
N GLN A 136 -15.21 -0.18 16.48
CA GLN A 136 -16.57 -0.66 16.74
C GLN A 136 -16.55 -1.92 17.63
N ILE A 137 -15.60 -2.83 17.40
CA ILE A 137 -15.38 -4.00 18.27
C ILE A 137 -14.96 -3.55 19.68
N LEU A 138 -14.01 -2.62 19.81
CA LEU A 138 -13.62 -2.04 21.11
C LEU A 138 -14.84 -1.47 21.86
N ARG A 139 -15.64 -0.64 21.20
CA ARG A 139 -16.84 -0.02 21.80
C ARG A 139 -17.89 -1.05 22.19
N LYS A 140 -18.07 -2.09 21.38
CA LYS A 140 -18.95 -3.21 21.73
C LYS A 140 -18.47 -3.92 22.99
N LEU A 141 -17.18 -4.23 23.09
CA LEU A 141 -16.62 -4.89 24.26
C LEU A 141 -16.67 -4.01 25.52
N GLN A 142 -16.55 -2.69 25.38
CA GLN A 142 -16.76 -1.73 26.47
C GLN A 142 -18.21 -1.69 26.94
N ALA A 143 -19.18 -1.68 26.02
CA ALA A 143 -20.61 -1.74 26.34
C ALA A 143 -20.99 -3.06 27.03
N GLU A 144 -20.34 -4.15 26.65
CA GLU A 144 -20.47 -5.47 27.29
C GLU A 144 -19.70 -5.59 28.62
N GLN A 145 -19.04 -4.52 29.08
CA GLN A 145 -18.19 -4.49 30.28
C GLN A 145 -17.04 -5.52 30.26
N ARG A 146 -16.63 -5.97 29.07
CA ARG A 146 -15.50 -6.89 28.87
C ARG A 146 -14.17 -6.17 28.74
N LEU A 147 -14.21 -4.89 28.40
CA LEU A 147 -13.08 -3.97 28.44
C LEU A 147 -13.48 -2.74 29.25
N PRO A 148 -12.56 -2.10 29.99
CA PRO A 148 -12.84 -0.86 30.69
C PRO A 148 -13.05 0.29 29.70
N GLN A 149 -13.78 1.32 30.13
CA GLN A 149 -14.00 2.54 29.32
C GLN A 149 -12.71 3.30 29.01
N THR A 150 -11.66 3.08 29.80
CA THR A 150 -10.31 3.64 29.59
C THR A 150 -9.51 2.91 28.52
N ALA A 151 -9.97 1.76 28.01
CA ALA A 151 -9.30 1.08 26.91
C ALA A 151 -9.35 1.92 25.63
N ARG A 152 -8.21 2.06 24.94
CA ARG A 152 -8.07 2.85 23.70
C ARG A 152 -7.42 2.03 22.59
N LEU A 153 -7.77 2.35 21.35
CA LEU A 153 -7.18 1.77 20.15
C LEU A 153 -5.97 2.61 19.72
N TYR A 154 -4.81 1.98 19.56
CA TYR A 154 -3.56 2.59 19.09
C TYR A 154 -3.24 2.02 17.71
N VAL A 155 -2.96 2.89 16.75
CA VAL A 155 -2.89 2.54 15.33
C VAL A 155 -1.46 2.65 14.80
N GLY A 156 -1.03 1.64 14.05
CA GLY A 156 0.23 1.60 13.34
C GLY A 156 1.42 1.78 14.28
N ASP A 157 2.25 2.78 13.99
CA ASP A 157 3.49 3.05 14.69
C ASP A 157 3.29 3.76 16.05
N ALA A 158 2.05 3.88 16.54
CA ALA A 158 1.75 4.43 17.87
C ALA A 158 2.28 3.54 19.01
N VAL A 159 2.58 2.28 18.71
CA VAL A 159 3.11 1.30 19.66
C VAL A 159 4.28 0.55 19.03
N TRP A 160 5.40 0.55 19.73
CA TRP A 160 6.58 -0.21 19.36
C TRP A 160 6.86 -1.31 20.37
N THR A 161 7.41 -2.42 19.90
CA THR A 161 7.84 -3.56 20.72
C THR A 161 9.36 -3.64 20.73
N ASP A 162 9.94 -4.05 21.87
CA ASP A 162 11.37 -4.33 21.90
C ASP A 162 11.71 -5.54 21.01
N SER A 163 12.80 -5.45 20.24
CA SER A 163 13.28 -6.53 19.39
C SER A 163 14.52 -7.16 20.02
N PRO A 164 14.43 -8.41 20.51
CA PRO A 164 15.57 -9.10 21.10
C PRO A 164 16.74 -9.26 20.10
N LYS A 165 16.45 -9.25 18.80
CA LYS A 165 17.42 -9.49 17.73
C LYS A 165 18.23 -8.25 17.35
N SER A 166 17.60 -7.07 17.35
CA SER A 166 18.23 -5.83 16.88
C SER A 166 18.62 -4.88 18.00
N ARG A 167 18.25 -5.17 19.27
CA ARG A 167 18.37 -4.23 20.41
C ARG A 167 17.79 -2.84 20.09
N ALA A 168 16.76 -2.82 19.23
CA ALA A 168 16.09 -1.63 18.75
C ALA A 168 14.59 -1.91 18.72
N PHE A 169 13.78 -0.88 18.94
CA PHE A 169 12.35 -0.99 18.82
C PHE A 169 11.94 -1.33 17.39
N ALA A 170 10.97 -2.23 17.24
CA ALA A 170 10.34 -2.58 15.97
C ALA A 170 8.82 -2.41 16.09
N LYS A 171 8.15 -2.14 14.97
CA LYS A 171 6.68 -2.07 14.90
C LYS A 171 6.07 -3.32 15.58
N GLY A 172 5.11 -3.09 16.47
CA GLY A 172 4.39 -4.14 17.17
C GLY A 172 3.36 -4.84 16.28
N ALA A 173 2.14 -5.00 16.79
CA ALA A 173 0.96 -5.28 15.98
C ALA A 173 0.59 -4.09 15.08
N ASP A 174 -0.23 -4.33 14.06
CA ASP A 174 -0.74 -3.26 13.21
C ASP A 174 -1.65 -2.30 13.99
N LEU A 175 -2.44 -2.82 14.93
CA LEU A 175 -3.12 -2.02 15.94
C LEU A 175 -3.09 -2.72 17.31
N HIS A 176 -3.14 -1.95 18.39
CA HIS A 176 -3.23 -2.45 19.76
C HIS A 176 -4.45 -1.87 20.47
N ILE A 177 -5.02 -2.63 21.40
CA ILE A 177 -5.96 -2.10 22.39
C ILE A 177 -5.22 -2.08 23.73
N LEU A 178 -4.96 -0.89 24.26
CA LEU A 178 -4.21 -0.73 25.51
C LEU A 178 -5.09 -0.09 26.59
N VAL A 179 -4.79 -0.43 27.84
CA VAL A 179 -5.29 0.25 29.03
C VAL A 179 -4.07 0.79 29.78
N GLU A 180 -3.83 2.08 29.67
CA GLU A 180 -2.78 2.76 30.43
C GLU A 180 -3.27 3.00 31.86
N GLN A 181 -2.45 2.64 32.85
CA GLN A 181 -2.71 2.87 34.27
C GLN A 181 -1.59 3.75 34.81
N SER A 182 -1.95 4.93 35.28
CA SER A 182 -1.02 5.88 35.91
C SER A 182 -1.69 6.42 37.16
N LEU A 183 -1.40 5.78 38.28
CA LEU A 183 -1.83 6.23 39.60
C LEU A 183 -0.57 6.59 40.39
N PRO A 184 -0.24 7.88 40.54
CA PRO A 184 0.84 8.28 41.44
C PRO A 184 0.59 7.74 42.86
N PRO A 185 1.60 7.20 43.57
CA PRO A 185 3.04 7.24 43.27
C PRO A 185 3.60 6.05 42.48
N GLU A 186 2.76 5.14 41.99
CA GLU A 186 3.22 3.92 41.33
C GLU A 186 3.81 4.20 39.94
N PRO A 187 4.80 3.41 39.49
CA PRO A 187 5.29 3.51 38.12
C PRO A 187 4.15 3.21 37.14
N PRO A 188 4.10 3.89 35.97
CA PRO A 188 3.05 3.64 35.00
C PRO A 188 3.08 2.18 34.56
N THR A 189 1.90 1.57 34.47
CA THR A 189 1.70 0.21 33.96
C THR A 189 0.78 0.24 32.75
N VAL A 190 0.85 -0.79 31.93
CA VAL A 190 0.01 -0.92 30.74
C VAL A 190 -0.52 -2.35 30.61
N VAL A 191 -1.80 -2.45 30.31
CA VAL A 191 -2.42 -3.71 29.92
C VAL A 191 -2.57 -3.76 28.41
N VAL A 192 -2.02 -4.80 27.78
CA VAL A 192 -2.33 -5.14 26.38
C VAL A 192 -3.63 -5.93 26.36
N ALA A 193 -4.73 -5.22 26.26
CA ALA A 193 -6.07 -5.80 26.26
C ALA A 193 -6.43 -6.42 24.89
N GLY A 194 -5.74 -6.06 23.82
CA GLY A 194 -5.92 -6.69 22.52
C GLY A 194 -4.86 -6.33 21.48
N VAL A 195 -4.78 -7.16 20.44
CA VAL A 195 -3.91 -6.98 19.27
C VAL A 195 -4.70 -7.20 17.99
N VAL A 196 -4.33 -6.48 16.94
CA VAL A 196 -4.94 -6.57 15.62
C VAL A 196 -3.88 -6.86 14.57
N GLU A 197 -4.17 -7.80 13.68
CA GLU A 197 -3.35 -8.10 12.52
C GLU A 197 -4.15 -7.79 11.25
N VAL A 198 -3.60 -6.91 10.42
CA VAL A 198 -4.24 -6.45 9.19
C VAL A 198 -3.56 -7.10 8.00
N LYS A 199 -4.36 -7.64 7.08
CA LYS A 199 -3.87 -8.15 5.81
C LYS A 199 -4.54 -7.45 4.66
N SER A 200 -3.70 -7.04 3.71
CA SER A 200 -4.12 -6.54 2.40
C SER A 200 -4.31 -7.67 1.37
N TYR A 201 -4.32 -8.92 1.81
CA TYR A 201 -4.48 -10.12 1.00
C TYR A 201 -5.15 -11.23 1.82
N PHE A 202 -5.60 -12.29 1.14
CA PHE A 202 -6.20 -13.43 1.83
C PHE A 202 -5.14 -14.28 2.53
N GLN A 203 -5.38 -14.60 3.79
CA GLN A 203 -4.52 -15.46 4.57
C GLN A 203 -5.34 -16.55 5.24
N SER A 204 -4.76 -17.74 5.38
CA SER A 204 -5.42 -18.82 6.12
C SER A 204 -5.62 -18.42 7.59
N PRO A 205 -6.74 -18.79 8.23
CA PRO A 205 -7.00 -18.49 9.64
C PRO A 205 -5.87 -18.95 10.58
N LYS A 206 -5.25 -20.11 10.31
CA LYS A 206 -4.13 -20.65 11.09
C LYS A 206 -2.90 -19.73 11.11
N LEU A 207 -2.53 -19.18 9.96
CA LEU A 207 -1.39 -18.26 9.86
C LEU A 207 -1.70 -16.91 10.50
N LEU A 208 -2.93 -16.41 10.32
CA LEU A 208 -3.38 -15.16 10.94
C LEU A 208 -3.35 -15.25 12.47
N ARG A 209 -3.89 -16.35 13.02
CA ARG A 209 -3.84 -16.64 14.47
C ARG A 209 -2.40 -16.71 14.97
N ARG A 210 -1.51 -17.40 14.25
CA ARG A 210 -0.08 -17.45 14.61
C ARG A 210 0.55 -16.05 14.67
N GLN A 211 0.20 -15.14 13.77
CA GLN A 211 0.71 -13.77 13.79
C GLN A 211 0.16 -12.97 14.98
N LEU A 212 -1.13 -13.12 15.29
CA LEU A 212 -1.74 -12.54 16.48
C LEU A 212 -1.07 -13.03 17.77
N ASP A 213 -0.82 -14.34 17.89
CA ASP A 213 -0.08 -14.90 19.03
C ASP A 213 1.36 -14.36 19.12
N GLN A 214 2.02 -14.16 17.97
CA GLN A 214 3.34 -13.54 17.92
C GLN A 214 3.33 -12.08 18.38
N HIS A 215 2.27 -11.32 18.05
CA HIS A 215 2.11 -9.95 18.54
C HIS A 215 1.95 -9.90 20.05
N VAL A 216 1.08 -10.74 20.60
CA VAL A 216 0.91 -10.86 22.06
C VAL A 216 2.24 -11.23 22.73
N SER A 217 2.98 -12.19 22.18
CA SER A 217 4.28 -12.61 22.72
C SER A 217 5.31 -11.48 22.68
N ARG A 218 5.41 -10.74 21.57
CA ARG A 218 6.33 -9.59 21.44
C ARG A 218 5.96 -8.44 22.38
N ALA A 219 4.68 -8.19 22.61
CA ALA A 219 4.26 -7.15 23.52
C ALA A 219 4.71 -7.40 24.98
N ARG A 220 4.93 -8.67 25.37
CA ARG A 220 5.41 -9.02 26.73
C ARG A 220 6.86 -8.62 27.00
N VAL A 221 7.69 -8.47 25.96
CA VAL A 221 9.14 -8.26 26.15
C VAL A 221 9.52 -6.79 26.32
N GLY A 222 8.57 -5.88 26.15
CA GLY A 222 8.80 -4.44 26.27
C GLY A 222 7.96 -3.68 25.26
N LEU A 223 7.42 -2.54 25.68
CA LEU A 223 6.57 -1.68 24.85
C LEU A 223 7.02 -0.24 24.96
N ARG A 224 6.93 0.49 23.85
CA ARG A 224 7.01 1.94 23.85
C ARG A 224 5.71 2.50 23.28
N VAL A 225 5.08 3.40 24.04
CA VAL A 225 3.84 4.10 23.66
C VAL A 225 4.11 5.59 23.80
N GLY A 226 4.15 6.29 22.66
CA GLY A 226 4.68 7.67 22.62
C GLY A 226 6.09 7.76 23.19
N ASP A 227 6.27 8.57 24.24
CA ASP A 227 7.55 8.77 24.93
C ASP A 227 7.74 7.87 26.16
N VAL A 228 6.74 7.06 26.51
CA VAL A 228 6.81 6.16 27.67
C VAL A 228 7.30 4.80 27.23
N VAL A 229 8.33 4.29 27.91
CA VAL A 229 8.86 2.93 27.73
C VAL A 229 8.45 2.09 28.93
N TYR A 230 7.74 1.00 28.67
CA TYR A 230 7.31 0.02 29.66
C TYR A 230 8.27 -1.18 29.63
N ALA A 231 8.89 -1.45 30.79
CA ALA A 231 9.64 -2.68 31.01
C ALA A 231 8.68 -3.88 31.09
N PRO A 232 9.16 -5.13 30.88
CA PRO A 232 8.33 -6.34 30.98
C PRO A 232 7.50 -6.44 32.27
N SER A 233 8.05 -6.00 33.40
CA SER A 233 7.36 -6.01 34.71
C SER A 233 6.21 -5.01 34.83
N GLN A 234 6.12 -4.04 33.92
CA GLN A 234 5.06 -3.02 33.88
C GLN A 234 3.96 -3.39 32.87
N ILE A 235 4.07 -4.54 32.20
CA ILE A 235 3.18 -4.96 31.13
C ILE A 235 2.40 -6.19 31.59
N SER A 236 1.08 -6.10 31.54
CA SER A 236 0.19 -7.25 31.66
C SER A 236 -0.52 -7.52 30.33
N ILE A 237 -0.91 -8.77 30.10
CA ILE A 237 -1.60 -9.20 28.88
C ILE A 237 -2.98 -9.71 29.23
N GLY A 238 -3.98 -9.21 28.51
CA GLY A 238 -5.37 -9.54 28.76
C GLY A 238 -5.89 -8.92 30.05
N LEU A 239 -7.20 -9.05 30.26
CA LEU A 239 -7.86 -8.61 31.47
C LEU A 239 -8.41 -9.83 32.24
N GLU A 240 -8.53 -9.67 33.55
CA GLU A 240 -9.20 -10.65 34.40
C GLU A 240 -10.67 -10.84 33.97
N PRO A 241 -11.25 -12.04 34.21
CA PRO A 241 -10.67 -13.19 34.92
C PRO A 241 -9.84 -14.14 34.04
N ASP A 242 -10.02 -14.12 32.72
CA ASP A 242 -9.45 -15.12 31.81
C ASP A 242 -8.02 -14.79 31.36
N MET A 243 -7.50 -13.61 31.71
CA MET A 243 -6.18 -13.09 31.30
C MET A 243 -5.93 -13.20 29.79
N SER A 244 -7.01 -13.10 29.01
CA SER A 244 -7.00 -13.28 27.56
C SER A 244 -7.06 -11.93 26.87
N ALA A 245 -6.14 -11.71 25.93
CA ALA A 245 -6.17 -10.53 25.08
C ALA A 245 -7.13 -10.75 23.90
N VAL A 246 -7.88 -9.71 23.54
CA VAL A 246 -8.70 -9.69 22.33
C VAL A 246 -7.79 -9.83 21.11
N GLN A 247 -8.09 -10.77 20.23
CA GLN A 247 -7.37 -10.97 18.98
C GLN A 247 -8.29 -10.63 17.80
N ILE A 248 -7.90 -9.67 16.96
CA ILE A 248 -8.71 -9.24 15.81
C ILE A 248 -7.92 -9.47 14.52
N GLY A 249 -8.41 -10.34 13.65
CA GLY A 249 -7.89 -10.48 12.30
C GLY A 249 -8.68 -9.61 11.31
N VAL A 250 -8.01 -8.83 10.47
CA VAL A 250 -8.66 -8.00 9.45
C VAL A 250 -8.23 -8.44 8.05
N LEU A 251 -9.21 -8.80 7.22
CA LEU A 251 -9.02 -9.26 5.85
C LEU A 251 -9.82 -8.38 4.88
N PRO A 252 -9.42 -8.26 3.60
CA PRO A 252 -10.18 -7.54 2.61
C PRO A 252 -11.34 -8.41 2.08
N ALA A 253 -12.33 -7.79 1.42
CA ALA A 253 -13.38 -8.53 0.72
C ALA A 253 -12.87 -9.28 -0.52
N ARG A 254 -13.72 -10.15 -1.06
CA ARG A 254 -13.44 -11.04 -2.19
C ARG A 254 -14.05 -10.63 -3.54
N TRP A 255 -14.81 -9.53 -3.59
CA TRP A 255 -15.38 -9.04 -4.84
C TRP A 255 -14.29 -8.50 -5.77
N THR A 256 -14.56 -8.46 -7.08
CA THR A 256 -13.61 -8.04 -8.11
C THR A 256 -14.04 -6.69 -8.70
N LEU A 257 -13.07 -5.89 -9.14
CA LEU A 257 -13.37 -4.62 -9.80
C LEU A 257 -14.24 -4.86 -11.06
N PRO A 258 -15.10 -3.90 -11.44
CA PRO A 258 -15.85 -4.03 -12.68
C PRO A 258 -14.92 -4.12 -13.88
N ARG A 259 -15.32 -4.91 -14.88
CA ARG A 259 -14.60 -5.07 -16.15
C ARG A 259 -15.22 -4.26 -17.28
N ALA A 260 -16.38 -3.65 -17.04
CA ALA A 260 -17.07 -2.85 -18.01
C ALA A 260 -16.31 -1.54 -18.23
N PHE A 261 -16.19 -1.16 -19.49
CA PHE A 261 -15.53 0.06 -19.92
C PHE A 261 -16.21 0.59 -21.17
N ARG A 262 -15.97 1.86 -21.46
CA ARG A 262 -16.39 2.53 -22.69
C ARG A 262 -15.36 3.56 -23.10
N PHE A 263 -15.53 4.10 -24.29
CA PHE A 263 -14.79 5.25 -24.74
C PHE A 263 -15.70 6.46 -24.86
N ASP A 264 -15.31 7.55 -24.22
CA ASP A 264 -15.97 8.83 -24.36
C ASP A 264 -15.23 9.65 -25.42
N GLN A 265 -15.96 10.19 -26.38
CA GLN A 265 -15.42 11.08 -27.40
C GLN A 265 -15.38 12.51 -26.85
N THR A 266 -14.25 13.17 -26.99
CA THR A 266 -14.07 14.58 -26.62
C THR A 266 -13.38 15.33 -27.76
N ASP A 267 -13.31 16.67 -27.66
CA ASP A 267 -12.58 17.51 -28.62
C ASP A 267 -11.09 17.18 -28.68
N HIS A 268 -10.54 16.58 -27.62
CA HIS A 268 -9.14 16.18 -27.51
C HIS A 268 -8.89 14.71 -27.87
N GLY A 269 -9.92 14.01 -28.36
CA GLY A 269 -9.83 12.62 -28.79
C GLY A 269 -10.66 11.66 -27.93
N LYS A 270 -10.25 10.40 -27.94
CA LYS A 270 -10.99 9.27 -27.37
C LYS A 270 -10.43 8.91 -26.00
N PHE A 271 -11.27 8.95 -24.97
CA PHE A 271 -10.88 8.73 -23.58
C PHE A 271 -11.48 7.44 -23.04
N LEU A 272 -10.64 6.55 -22.51
CA LEU A 272 -11.08 5.33 -21.86
C LEU A 272 -11.74 5.66 -20.51
N ARG A 273 -12.96 5.16 -20.31
CA ARG A 273 -13.64 5.17 -19.01
C ARG A 273 -13.92 3.75 -18.58
N VAL A 274 -13.43 3.38 -17.41
CA VAL A 274 -13.76 2.13 -16.72
C VAL A 274 -14.85 2.43 -15.70
N GLU A 275 -15.81 1.53 -15.51
CA GLU A 275 -16.80 1.70 -14.45
C GLU A 275 -16.14 1.83 -13.07
N PRO A 276 -16.64 2.70 -12.19
CA PRO A 276 -16.05 2.93 -10.88
C PRO A 276 -16.22 1.72 -9.97
N ALA A 277 -15.32 1.60 -8.99
CA ALA A 277 -15.32 0.50 -8.05
C ALA A 277 -16.41 0.70 -6.98
N VAL A 278 -17.53 -0.02 -7.09
CA VAL A 278 -18.62 0.04 -6.09
C VAL A 278 -18.61 -1.23 -5.23
N PRO A 279 -18.32 -1.13 -3.91
CA PRO A 279 -18.39 -2.28 -3.02
C PRO A 279 -19.83 -2.83 -2.93
N PRO A 280 -20.03 -4.17 -3.00
CA PRO A 280 -21.36 -4.78 -2.92
C PRO A 280 -22.00 -4.68 -1.54
N ARG A 281 -21.27 -4.20 -0.54
CA ARG A 281 -21.72 -3.98 0.83
C ARG A 281 -21.40 -2.56 1.24
N SER A 282 -22.30 -1.94 1.99
CA SER A 282 -22.12 -0.59 2.53
C SER A 282 -21.15 -0.51 3.71
N ALA A 283 -20.87 -1.64 4.38
CA ALA A 283 -20.02 -1.67 5.57
C ALA A 283 -19.16 -2.94 5.66
N ALA A 284 -18.10 -2.85 6.45
CA ALA A 284 -17.33 -4.03 6.86
C ALA A 284 -18.23 -4.98 7.66
N THR A 285 -17.93 -6.28 7.57
CA THR A 285 -18.61 -7.30 8.38
C THR A 285 -17.64 -7.94 9.34
N TRP A 286 -18.13 -8.40 10.48
CA TRP A 286 -17.31 -9.12 11.44
C TRP A 286 -18.03 -10.34 11.98
N GLU A 287 -17.22 -11.35 12.30
CA GLU A 287 -17.63 -12.58 12.96
C GLU A 287 -16.79 -12.80 14.21
N ARG A 288 -17.32 -13.59 15.14
CA ARG A 288 -16.69 -13.89 16.42
C ARG A 288 -16.43 -15.40 16.53
N PRO A 289 -15.31 -15.90 15.98
CA PRO A 289 -14.99 -17.33 16.00
C PRO A 289 -14.70 -17.88 17.41
N GLY A 290 -14.39 -17.01 18.37
CA GLY A 290 -14.15 -17.41 19.75
C GLY A 290 -14.49 -16.30 20.77
N PRO A 291 -14.43 -16.58 22.09
CA PRO A 291 -14.78 -15.60 23.10
C PRO A 291 -13.98 -14.29 22.99
N TRP A 292 -12.70 -14.39 22.65
CA TRP A 292 -11.77 -13.25 22.52
C TRP A 292 -11.24 -13.09 21.10
N GLU A 293 -11.75 -13.85 20.14
CA GLU A 293 -11.30 -13.84 18.75
C GLU A 293 -12.37 -13.19 17.86
N TRP A 294 -11.94 -12.24 17.04
CA TRP A 294 -12.77 -11.55 16.05
C TRP A 294 -12.11 -11.62 14.68
N GLN A 295 -12.94 -11.71 13.64
CA GLN A 295 -12.49 -11.61 12.27
C GLN A 295 -13.33 -10.56 11.54
N VAL A 296 -12.66 -9.53 11.02
CA VAL A 296 -13.24 -8.45 10.22
C VAL A 296 -12.96 -8.74 8.76
N THR A 297 -13.99 -8.60 7.92
CA THR A 297 -13.88 -8.50 6.48
C THR A 297 -14.23 -7.07 6.09
N LEU A 298 -13.25 -6.32 5.58
CA LEU A 298 -13.45 -4.95 5.07
C LEU A 298 -14.45 -4.96 3.92
N ARG A 299 -15.17 -3.85 3.70
CA ARG A 299 -16.06 -3.74 2.55
C ARG A 299 -15.29 -3.67 1.23
N TRP A 300 -14.09 -3.09 1.23
CA TRP A 300 -13.20 -3.01 0.08
C TRP A 300 -12.48 -4.33 -0.18
N SER A 301 -12.37 -4.71 -1.45
CA SER A 301 -11.73 -5.95 -1.85
C SER A 301 -10.21 -5.84 -1.92
N LYS A 302 -9.54 -7.00 -1.96
CA LYS A 302 -8.10 -7.06 -2.26
C LYS A 302 -7.78 -6.33 -3.57
N GLU A 303 -8.63 -6.51 -4.58
CA GLU A 303 -8.37 -5.95 -5.90
C GLU A 303 -8.52 -4.43 -5.94
N ALA A 304 -9.53 -3.88 -5.25
CA ALA A 304 -9.68 -2.43 -5.13
C ALA A 304 -8.50 -1.80 -4.36
N LEU A 305 -8.04 -2.47 -3.28
CA LEU A 305 -6.85 -2.03 -2.54
C LEU A 305 -5.57 -2.14 -3.38
N ASP A 306 -5.43 -3.19 -4.20
CA ASP A 306 -4.33 -3.28 -5.17
C ASP A 306 -4.40 -2.12 -6.17
N SER A 307 -5.58 -1.80 -6.72
CA SER A 307 -5.75 -0.70 -7.68
C SER A 307 -5.35 0.64 -7.10
N ALA A 308 -5.83 0.98 -5.90
CA ALA A 308 -5.42 2.19 -5.21
C ALA A 308 -3.90 2.22 -4.98
N ALA A 309 -3.29 1.09 -4.58
CA ALA A 309 -1.85 1.02 -4.37
C ALA A 309 -1.04 1.16 -5.67
N TYR A 310 -1.54 0.67 -6.81
CA TYR A 310 -0.92 0.91 -8.12
C TYR A 310 -0.98 2.40 -8.48
N GLU A 311 -2.13 3.06 -8.34
CA GLU A 311 -2.25 4.51 -8.58
C GLU A 311 -1.31 5.33 -7.69
N MET A 312 -1.25 5.01 -6.39
CA MET A 312 -0.30 5.64 -5.47
C MET A 312 1.16 5.41 -5.86
N THR A 313 1.48 4.20 -6.34
CA THR A 313 2.83 3.88 -6.84
C THR A 313 3.15 4.70 -8.07
N PHE A 314 2.18 4.88 -8.97
CA PHE A 314 2.37 5.62 -10.22
C PHE A 314 2.51 7.13 -9.96
N TRP A 315 1.68 7.68 -9.07
CA TRP A 315 1.84 9.04 -8.55
C TRP A 315 3.22 9.25 -7.92
N PHE A 316 3.70 8.29 -7.12
CA PHE A 316 5.04 8.39 -6.53
C PHE A 316 6.15 8.41 -7.61
N MET A 317 6.02 7.60 -8.66
CA MET A 317 6.94 7.65 -9.81
C MET A 317 6.89 8.99 -10.54
N GLU A 318 5.69 9.54 -10.75
CA GLU A 318 5.49 10.86 -11.34
C GLU A 318 6.21 11.92 -10.52
N LYS A 319 6.06 11.91 -9.19
CA LYS A 319 6.71 12.88 -8.30
C LYS A 319 8.23 12.75 -8.25
N VAL A 320 8.75 11.52 -8.30
CA VAL A 320 10.19 11.28 -8.43
C VAL A 320 10.70 11.78 -9.79
N GLY A 321 9.94 11.53 -10.86
CA GLY A 321 10.24 12.03 -12.20
C GLY A 321 10.21 13.55 -12.27
N GLU A 322 9.22 14.20 -11.68
CA GLU A 322 9.10 15.66 -11.56
C GLU A 322 10.37 16.26 -10.95
N ALA A 323 10.86 15.66 -9.85
CA ALA A 323 12.12 16.07 -9.23
C ALA A 323 13.33 15.84 -10.16
N LEU A 324 13.39 14.72 -10.86
CA LEU A 324 14.48 14.38 -11.80
C LEU A 324 14.56 15.35 -13.00
N TYR A 325 13.43 15.82 -13.50
CA TYR A 325 13.34 16.67 -14.70
C TYR A 325 13.20 18.17 -14.37
N SER A 326 13.21 18.54 -13.08
CA SER A 326 13.09 19.93 -12.64
C SER A 326 14.24 20.84 -13.10
N ASP A 327 15.45 20.29 -13.20
CA ASP A 327 16.66 21.02 -13.63
C ASP A 327 16.83 21.07 -15.17
N GLY A 328 15.93 20.44 -15.93
CA GLY A 328 15.94 20.43 -17.39
C GLY A 328 15.41 19.14 -18.00
N MET A 329 14.68 19.27 -19.11
CA MET A 329 14.13 18.15 -19.88
C MET A 329 14.93 17.94 -21.17
N PRO A 330 14.95 16.71 -21.71
CA PRO A 330 15.39 16.47 -23.07
C PRO A 330 14.61 17.34 -24.06
N SER A 331 15.25 17.80 -25.14
CA SER A 331 14.63 18.75 -26.09
C SER A 331 13.35 18.24 -26.75
N TYR A 332 13.19 16.92 -26.88
CA TYR A 332 11.99 16.29 -27.42
C TYR A 332 10.81 16.24 -26.43
N TRP A 333 11.02 16.65 -25.17
CA TRP A 333 10.00 16.85 -24.14
C TRP A 333 9.88 18.31 -23.72
N ALA A 334 10.37 19.25 -24.53
CA ALA A 334 10.41 20.67 -24.18
C ALA A 334 9.03 21.29 -23.90
N GLU A 335 7.96 20.70 -24.45
CA GLU A 335 6.57 21.15 -24.25
C GLU A 335 5.89 20.54 -23.02
N MET A 336 6.49 19.53 -22.38
CA MET A 336 5.93 18.87 -21.20
C MET A 336 6.28 19.65 -19.94
N THR A 337 5.43 19.58 -18.92
CA THR A 337 5.82 19.92 -17.56
C THR A 337 6.74 18.82 -16.99
N PRO A 338 7.56 19.10 -15.95
CA PRO A 338 8.38 18.07 -15.31
C PRO A 338 7.56 16.88 -14.78
N ALA A 339 6.34 17.12 -14.29
CA ALA A 339 5.42 16.06 -13.87
C ALA A 339 4.98 15.17 -15.04
N GLU A 340 4.56 15.78 -16.17
CA GLU A 340 4.20 15.03 -17.38
C GLU A 340 5.39 14.25 -17.94
N ALA A 341 6.59 14.84 -17.94
CA ALA A 341 7.82 14.17 -18.33
C ALA A 341 8.11 12.97 -17.42
N GLY A 342 7.97 13.12 -16.10
CA GLY A 342 8.11 12.04 -15.12
C GLY A 342 7.13 10.89 -15.36
N ARG A 343 5.86 11.21 -15.57
CA ARG A 343 4.80 10.24 -15.87
C ARG A 343 5.07 9.48 -17.17
N ASN A 344 5.45 10.20 -18.22
CA ASN A 344 5.75 9.60 -19.53
C ASN A 344 7.04 8.77 -19.49
N ALA A 345 8.06 9.21 -18.75
CA ALA A 345 9.27 8.43 -18.51
C ALA A 345 8.92 7.11 -17.85
N ALA A 346 8.14 7.09 -16.77
CA ALA A 346 7.75 5.85 -16.10
C ALA A 346 7.07 4.84 -17.05
N LYS A 347 6.10 5.31 -17.87
CA LYS A 347 5.44 4.46 -18.88
C LYS A 347 6.41 3.94 -19.93
N MET A 348 7.27 4.82 -20.48
CA MET A 348 8.26 4.46 -21.48
C MET A 348 9.28 3.44 -20.95
N MET A 349 9.75 3.61 -19.72
CA MET A 349 10.70 2.68 -19.11
C MET A 349 10.11 1.30 -18.84
N LEU A 350 8.81 1.23 -18.49
CA LEU A 350 8.12 -0.05 -18.36
C LEU A 350 7.94 -0.75 -19.72
N TYR A 351 7.69 0.01 -20.79
CA TYR A 351 7.68 -0.53 -22.14
C TYR A 351 9.04 -1.12 -22.52
N TYR A 352 10.14 -0.40 -22.28
CA TYR A 352 11.48 -0.94 -22.54
C TYR A 352 11.84 -2.12 -21.64
N ALA A 353 11.35 -2.15 -20.40
CA ALA A 353 11.59 -3.28 -19.50
C ALA A 353 11.02 -4.61 -20.03
N LEU A 354 9.89 -4.56 -20.75
CA LEU A 354 9.30 -5.74 -21.39
C LEU A 354 10.25 -6.36 -22.41
N LEU A 355 10.93 -5.52 -23.20
CA LEU A 355 11.91 -5.96 -24.21
C LEU A 355 13.14 -6.66 -23.58
N ARG A 356 13.35 -6.50 -22.27
CA ARG A 356 14.50 -7.00 -21.51
C ARG A 356 14.17 -8.14 -20.57
N CYS A 357 12.93 -8.63 -20.56
CA CYS A 357 12.53 -9.76 -19.72
C CYS A 357 13.19 -11.06 -20.18
N ARG A 358 13.82 -11.80 -19.25
CA ARG A 358 14.54 -13.06 -19.52
C ARG A 358 13.81 -14.30 -19.02
N SER A 359 12.66 -14.13 -18.38
CA SER A 359 11.87 -15.23 -17.84
C SER A 359 10.37 -14.92 -17.89
N ALA A 360 9.55 -15.96 -17.95
CA ALA A 360 8.09 -15.82 -17.92
C ALA A 360 7.59 -15.06 -16.69
N LYS A 361 8.26 -15.21 -15.53
CA LYS A 361 7.87 -14.47 -14.32
C LYS A 361 8.09 -12.96 -14.48
N GLN A 362 9.27 -12.57 -14.98
CA GLN A 362 9.60 -11.16 -15.19
C GLN A 362 8.65 -10.53 -16.21
N ASP A 363 8.41 -11.23 -17.31
CA ASP A 363 7.49 -10.83 -18.36
C ASP A 363 6.07 -10.58 -17.80
N GLN A 364 5.51 -11.54 -17.06
CA GLN A 364 4.18 -11.39 -16.47
C GLN A 364 4.07 -10.27 -15.42
N GLN A 365 5.17 -9.90 -14.77
CA GLN A 365 5.22 -8.76 -13.83
C GLN A 365 5.32 -7.43 -14.58
N ALA A 366 6.16 -7.35 -15.61
CA ALA A 366 6.30 -6.17 -16.43
C ALA A 366 5.00 -5.86 -17.20
N ILE A 367 4.33 -6.89 -17.76
CA ILE A 367 3.03 -6.74 -18.43
C ILE A 367 1.98 -6.21 -17.44
N ALA A 368 1.95 -6.76 -16.22
CA ALA A 368 1.04 -6.31 -15.19
C ALA A 368 1.22 -4.81 -14.86
N LEU A 369 2.46 -4.35 -14.72
CA LEU A 369 2.76 -2.94 -14.46
C LEU A 369 2.40 -2.05 -15.63
N TYR A 370 2.87 -2.39 -16.84
CA TYR A 370 2.59 -1.62 -18.06
C TYR A 370 1.09 -1.48 -18.29
N ASN A 371 0.35 -2.59 -18.25
CA ASN A 371 -1.08 -2.56 -18.48
C ASN A 371 -1.83 -1.79 -17.37
N SER A 372 -1.44 -1.96 -16.09
CA SER A 372 -2.13 -1.26 -14.99
C SER A 372 -1.94 0.25 -15.06
N TYR A 373 -0.74 0.74 -15.35
CA TYR A 373 -0.50 2.19 -15.46
C TYR A 373 -0.94 2.78 -16.81
N GLY A 374 -1.13 1.93 -17.82
CA GLY A 374 -1.64 2.33 -19.13
C GLY A 374 -3.17 2.42 -19.17
N PHE A 375 -3.87 1.45 -18.57
CA PHE A 375 -5.30 1.21 -18.78
C PHE A 375 -6.11 1.02 -17.48
N GLY A 376 -5.47 1.19 -16.32
CA GLY A 376 -6.06 0.92 -15.00
C GLY A 376 -5.97 -0.55 -14.60
N THR A 377 -5.93 -0.80 -13.29
CA THR A 377 -5.74 -2.17 -12.74
C THR A 377 -6.87 -3.12 -13.15
N ALA A 378 -8.12 -2.66 -13.20
CA ALA A 378 -9.28 -3.50 -13.49
C ALA A 378 -9.18 -4.19 -14.86
N LEU A 379 -8.74 -3.46 -15.89
CA LEU A 379 -8.51 -4.02 -17.23
C LEU A 379 -7.11 -4.63 -17.34
N GLY A 380 -6.09 -3.90 -16.89
CA GLY A 380 -4.71 -4.27 -17.13
C GLY A 380 -4.27 -5.56 -16.43
N MET A 381 -4.82 -5.83 -15.23
CA MET A 381 -4.58 -7.09 -14.53
C MET A 381 -5.47 -8.22 -15.00
N SER A 382 -6.43 -7.97 -15.88
CA SER A 382 -7.48 -8.93 -16.27
C SER A 382 -7.44 -9.28 -17.75
N PHE A 383 -6.66 -8.57 -18.56
CA PHE A 383 -6.40 -8.95 -19.94
C PHE A 383 -5.55 -10.23 -20.01
N ARG A 384 -6.09 -11.26 -20.67
CA ARG A 384 -5.52 -12.61 -20.73
C ARG A 384 -5.68 -13.25 -22.09
N ASN A 385 -4.67 -14.00 -22.52
CA ASN A 385 -4.74 -14.90 -23.65
C ASN A 385 -5.58 -16.17 -23.33
N PRO A 386 -5.86 -17.04 -24.34
CA PRO A 386 -6.60 -18.28 -24.13
C PRO A 386 -5.98 -19.24 -23.09
N GLU A 387 -4.65 -19.20 -22.91
CA GLU A 387 -3.93 -19.99 -21.90
C GLU A 387 -3.99 -19.39 -20.49
N GLY A 388 -4.65 -18.25 -20.30
CA GLY A 388 -4.79 -17.58 -19.02
C GLY A 388 -3.55 -16.80 -18.57
N LYS A 389 -2.61 -16.50 -19.47
CA LYS A 389 -1.45 -15.62 -19.23
C LYS A 389 -1.77 -14.17 -19.59
N ARG A 390 -1.12 -13.22 -18.92
CA ARG A 390 -1.23 -11.80 -19.27
C ARG A 390 -0.58 -11.57 -20.62
N GLU A 391 -1.20 -10.72 -21.42
CA GLU A 391 -0.64 -10.17 -22.66
C GLU A 391 -0.55 -8.65 -22.55
N MET A 392 0.29 -8.03 -23.36
CA MET A 392 0.30 -6.56 -23.47
C MET A 392 -1.03 -6.09 -24.03
N LEU A 393 -1.67 -5.16 -23.31
CA LEU A 393 -2.92 -4.55 -23.73
C LEU A 393 -2.62 -3.32 -24.59
N TRP A 394 -3.30 -3.21 -25.73
CA TRP A 394 -3.25 -2.07 -26.63
C TRP A 394 -4.63 -1.40 -26.74
N PRO A 395 -4.72 -0.11 -27.12
CA PRO A 395 -6.00 0.55 -27.34
C PRO A 395 -6.88 -0.19 -28.36
N GLN A 396 -6.28 -0.77 -29.40
CA GLN A 396 -6.98 -1.54 -30.44
C GLN A 396 -7.62 -2.82 -29.89
N ASP A 397 -6.99 -3.47 -28.90
CA ASP A 397 -7.57 -4.66 -28.27
C ASP A 397 -8.87 -4.31 -27.55
N LEU A 398 -8.94 -3.14 -26.91
CA LEU A 398 -10.16 -2.66 -26.26
C LEU A 398 -11.27 -2.38 -27.27
N ASP A 399 -10.92 -1.88 -28.46
CA ASP A 399 -11.88 -1.67 -29.55
C ASP A 399 -12.42 -3.00 -30.10
N GLU A 400 -11.56 -3.99 -30.30
CA GLU A 400 -11.98 -5.34 -30.69
C GLU A 400 -12.89 -5.96 -29.62
N ILE A 401 -12.54 -5.85 -28.33
CA ILE A 401 -13.34 -6.40 -27.23
C ILE A 401 -14.72 -5.75 -27.13
N LEU A 402 -14.86 -4.45 -27.40
CA LEU A 402 -16.17 -3.80 -27.39
C LEU A 402 -17.09 -4.30 -28.51
N VAL A 403 -16.53 -4.71 -29.64
CA VAL A 403 -17.30 -5.19 -30.81
C VAL A 403 -17.56 -6.69 -30.71
N ASP A 404 -16.52 -7.47 -30.41
CA ASP A 404 -16.51 -8.93 -30.56
C ASP A 404 -16.49 -9.67 -29.21
N GLY A 405 -16.28 -8.97 -28.09
CA GLY A 405 -16.10 -9.56 -26.75
C GLY A 405 -14.73 -10.21 -26.53
N VAL A 406 -13.90 -10.31 -27.57
CA VAL A 406 -12.58 -10.92 -27.60
C VAL A 406 -11.75 -10.27 -28.71
N THR A 407 -10.43 -10.24 -28.57
CA THR A 407 -9.53 -9.80 -29.65
C THR A 407 -9.38 -10.88 -30.73
N ARG A 408 -8.83 -10.51 -31.90
CA ARG A 408 -8.48 -11.45 -32.98
C ARG A 408 -7.52 -12.56 -32.55
N SER A 409 -6.68 -12.29 -31.56
CA SER A 409 -5.74 -13.26 -30.99
C SER A 409 -6.36 -14.17 -29.92
N GLY A 410 -7.65 -13.99 -29.62
CA GLY A 410 -8.36 -14.75 -28.59
C GLY A 410 -8.19 -14.19 -27.17
N CYS A 411 -7.53 -13.04 -27.00
CA CYS A 411 -7.39 -12.40 -25.70
C CYS A 411 -8.69 -11.72 -25.24
N ARG A 412 -8.96 -11.75 -23.93
CA ARG A 412 -10.18 -11.21 -23.29
C ARG A 412 -9.88 -10.59 -21.93
N ILE A 413 -10.83 -9.79 -21.41
CA ILE A 413 -10.84 -9.33 -20.02
C ILE A 413 -11.58 -10.38 -19.17
N VAL A 414 -10.92 -10.94 -18.14
CA VAL A 414 -11.49 -11.99 -17.25
C VAL A 414 -11.88 -11.53 -15.86
#